data_AF-A0A6A3WZG7-F1
#
_entry.id   AF-A0A6A3WZG7-F1
#
_cell.length_a   1.000
_cell.length_b   1.000
_cell.length_c   1.000
_cell.angle_alpha   90.00
_cell.angle_beta   90.00
_cell.angle_gamma   90.00
#
_symmetry.space_group_name_H-M   'P 1'
#
loop_
_entity.id
_entity.type
_entity.pdbx_description
1 polymer ?
#
loop_
_entity_poly.entity_id
_entity_poly.type
_entity_poly.pdbx_seq_one_letter_code
_entity_poly.pdbx_strand_id
1 'polypeptide(L)' 'MAFPAVPDAQYGFRRLLVQRQSELSLQLLVERIPTWEPASNLDRAHVAE' A
#
# COMPACT_ATOMS: atom_id res chain seq x y z
N MET A 1 -26.32 -6.60 -9.59
CA MET A 1 -25.88 -5.83 -8.40
C MET A 1 -24.45 -5.43 -8.65
N ALA A 2 -24.15 -4.13 -8.74
CA ALA A 2 -22.79 -3.64 -8.93
C ALA A 2 -22.08 -3.60 -7.58
N PHE A 3 -20.96 -4.30 -7.44
CA PHE A 3 -20.07 -4.14 -6.29
C PHE A 3 -19.49 -2.72 -6.35
N PRO A 4 -19.60 -1.92 -5.28
CA PRO A 4 -18.96 -0.61 -5.28
C PRO A 4 -17.46 -0.82 -5.46
N ALA A 5 -16.84 -0.04 -6.35
CA ALA A 5 -15.40 0.04 -6.43
C ALA A 5 -14.91 0.50 -5.05
N VAL A 6 -14.33 -0.43 -4.28
CA VAL A 6 -13.65 -0.10 -3.03
C VAL A 6 -12.57 0.90 -3.44
N PRO A 7 -12.58 2.15 -2.93
CA PRO A 7 -11.52 3.09 -3.22
C PRO A 7 -10.21 2.40 -2.87
N ASP A 8 -9.20 2.49 -3.73
CA ASP A 8 -7.84 2.01 -3.45
C ASP A 8 -7.53 2.33 -1.98
N ALA A 9 -7.30 1.27 -1.18
CA ALA A 9 -7.18 1.38 0.26
C ALA A 9 -6.24 2.55 0.58
N GLN A 10 -6.78 3.62 1.16
CA GLN A 10 -5.97 4.77 1.56
C GLN A 10 -5.14 4.30 2.75
N TYR A 11 -3.99 3.71 2.46
CA TYR A 11 -3.07 3.22 3.47
C TYR A 11 -2.63 4.41 4.32
N GLY A 12 -3.10 4.46 5.57
CA GLY A 12 -2.67 5.47 6.52
C GLY A 12 -1.16 5.40 6.69
N PHE A 13 -0.47 6.51 6.45
CA PHE A 13 0.95 6.64 6.75
C PHE A 13 1.12 6.83 8.27
N ARG A 14 1.82 5.90 8.92
CA ARG A 14 2.11 6.01 10.36
C ARG A 14 3.39 6.80 10.60
N ARG A 15 4.47 6.46 9.90
CA ARG A 15 5.81 7.01 10.14
C ARG A 15 6.72 6.82 8.93
N LEU A 16 7.62 7.78 8.68
CA LEU A 16 8.73 7.65 7.72
C LEU A 16 9.88 6.93 8.43
N LEU A 17 10.32 5.80 7.87
CA LEU A 17 11.41 5.02 8.42
C LEU A 17 12.75 5.47 7.83
N VAL A 18 12.82 5.56 6.51
CA VAL A 18 14.04 5.91 5.78
C VAL A 18 13.69 6.74 4.56
N GLN A 19 14.51 7.73 4.28
CA GLN A 19 14.50 8.48 3.03
C GLN A 19 15.84 8.28 2.33
N ARG A 20 15.81 7.95 1.04
CA ARG A 20 17.02 7.92 0.21
C ARG A 20 16.80 8.64 -1.10
N GLN A 21 17.80 9.42 -1.51
CA GLN A 21 17.85 10.02 -2.84
C GLN A 21 18.57 9.02 -3.76
N SER A 22 17.88 8.54 -4.79
CA SER A 22 18.52 7.84 -5.91
C SER A 22 18.90 8.84 -7.00
N GLU A 23 19.70 8.41 -7.98
CA GLU A 23 20.08 9.25 -9.13
C GLU A 23 18.88 9.84 -9.88
N LEU A 24 17.72 9.17 -9.84
CA LEU A 24 16.54 9.52 -10.64
C LEU A 24 15.33 9.96 -9.83
N SER A 25 15.27 9.64 -8.53
CA SER A 25 14.11 9.97 -7.70
C SER A 25 14.36 9.89 -6.20
N LEU A 26 13.51 10.59 -5.45
CA LEU A 26 13.38 10.42 -4.01
C LEU A 26 12.60 9.12 -3.73
N GLN A 27 13.16 8.27 -2.87
CA GLN A 27 12.51 7.04 -2.42
C GLN A 27 12.30 7.09 -0.91
N LEU A 28 11.09 6.71 -0.49
CA LEU A 28 10.65 6.76 0.91
C LEU A 28 10.25 5.36 1.38
N LEU A 29 10.85 4.92 2.48
CA LEU A 29 10.42 3.73 3.20
C LEU A 29 9.52 4.18 4.35
N VAL A 30 8.27 3.72 4.34
CA VAL A 30 7.23 4.16 5.28
C VAL A 30 6.63 3.00 6.04
N GLU A 31 6.37 3.20 7.33
CA GLU A 31 5.53 2.33 8.15
C GLU A 31 4.07 2.70 7.91
N ARG A 32 3.25 1.71 7.55
CA ARG A 32 1.81 1.88 7.33
C ARG A 32 1.04 1.53 8.61
N ILE A 33 -0.08 2.22 8.82
CA ILE A 33 -1.05 1.86 9.86
C ILE A 33 -1.70 0.53 9.42
N PRO A 34 -1.77 -0.49 10.29
CA PRO A 34 -2.47 -1.73 9.97
C PRO A 34 -3.94 -1.45 9.63
N THR A 35 -4.38 -1.87 8.45
CA THR A 35 -5.78 -1.80 8.01
C THR A 35 -6.33 -3.20 7.83
N TRP A 36 -7.62 -3.37 8.13
CA TRP A 36 -8.34 -4.59 7.77
C TRP A 36 -8.62 -4.57 6.27
N GLU A 37 -8.10 -5.56 5.55
CA GLU A 37 -8.29 -5.72 4.12
C GLU A 37 -9.21 -6.90 3.81
N PRO A 38 -10.07 -6.82 2.78
CA PRO A 38 -10.80 -7.98 2.28
C PRO A 38 -9.84 -9.09 1.88
N ALA A 39 -10.16 -10.34 2.22
CA ALA A 39 -9.32 -11.50 1.91
C ALA A 39 -8.98 -11.62 0.42
N SER A 40 -9.89 -11.20 -0.48
CA SER A 40 -9.68 -11.19 -1.93
C SER A 40 -8.52 -10.32 -2.41
N ASN A 41 -8.07 -9.34 -1.61
CA ASN A 41 -6.93 -8.49 -1.94
C ASN A 41 -5.58 -9.19 -1.71
N LEU A 42 -5.54 -10.20 -0.81
CA LEU A 42 -4.33 -10.99 -0.54
C LEU A 42 -3.96 -11.87 -1.74
N ASP A 43 -4.97 -12.45 -2.41
CA ASP A 43 -4.76 -13.30 -3.60
C ASP A 43 -4.12 -12.50 -4.75
N ARG A 44 -4.52 -11.24 -4.93
CA ARG A 44 -3.93 -10.36 -5.96
C ARG A 44 -2.50 -9.94 -5.64
N ALA A 45 -2.18 -9.73 -4.36
CA ALA A 45 -0.82 -9.38 -3.93
C ALA A 45 0.15 -10.54 -4.16
N HIS A 46 -0.30 -11.78 -3.97
CA HIS A 46 0.53 -12.97 -4.16
C HIS A 46 0.82 -13.29 -5.64
N VAL A 47 -0.10 -12.99 -6.56
CA VAL A 47 0.10 -13.22 -8.01
C VAL A 47 1.05 -12.19 -8.64
N ALA A 48 1.34 -11.10 -7.94
CA ALA A 48 2.26 -10.06 -8.41
C ALA A 48 3.73 -10.28 -7.97
N GLU A 49 4.02 -11.31 -7.17
CA GLU A 49 5.38 -11.82 -6.86
C GLU A 49 5.75 -12.99 -7.78
#